data_AF-A0AAD2T7M8-F1
#
_entry.id   AF-A0AAD2T7M8-F1
#
_cell.length_a   1.000
_cell.length_b   1.000
_cell.length_c   1.000
_cell.angle_alpha   90.00
_cell.angle_beta   90.00
_cell.angle_gamma   90.00
#
_symmetry.space_group_name_H-M   'P 1'
#
loop_
_entity.id
_entity.type
_entity.pdbx_description
1 polymer ?
#
loop_
_entity_poly.entity_id
_entity_poly.type
_entity_poly.pdbx_seq_one_letter_code
_entity_poly.pdbx_strand_id
1 'polypeptide(L)'
;MYMTILLAVIMMIGLFLLLWAGVGFIQNKDFFSSCPKEVFDVIEPKEKRFRGQSLVGWILAIIAILFMGSSIIVGAVDGVQNNFTYIQFFIRFLMILLLLKAFDIVFFDWILLCNRGFSFFFEHYYPEVVDKLSPKLFGYNKKEHIIQVLFMIIGSLVIAWICTLF
;
A
#
# COMPACT_ATOMS: atom_id res chain seq x y z
N MET A 1 -11.77 -13.84 -13.81
CA MET A 1 -10.32 -13.56 -13.64
C MET A 1 -9.94 -12.13 -14.04
N TYR A 2 -10.35 -11.63 -15.22
CA TYR A 2 -10.05 -10.25 -15.63
C TYR A 2 -10.51 -9.18 -14.63
N MET A 3 -11.73 -9.30 -14.10
CA MET A 3 -12.23 -8.39 -13.06
C MET A 3 -11.39 -8.44 -11.78
N THR A 4 -10.93 -9.62 -11.36
CA THR A 4 -10.04 -9.76 -10.20
C THR A 4 -8.71 -9.04 -10.39
N ILE A 5 -8.12 -9.15 -11.59
CA ILE A 5 -6.86 -8.48 -11.92
C ILE A 5 -7.08 -6.96 -11.97
N LEU A 6 -8.16 -6.50 -12.60
CA LEU A 6 -8.51 -5.08 -12.64
C LEU A 6 -8.65 -4.49 -11.23
N LEU A 7 -9.38 -5.17 -10.35
CA LEU A 7 -9.56 -4.76 -8.95
C LEU A 7 -8.25 -4.77 -8.17
N ALA A 8 -7.37 -5.75 -8.41
CA ALA A 8 -6.03 -5.76 -7.83
C ALA A 8 -5.20 -4.55 -8.29
N VAL A 9 -5.22 -4.22 -9.59
CA VAL A 9 -4.53 -3.04 -10.13
C VAL A 9 -5.08 -1.74 -9.52
N ILE A 10 -6.40 -1.61 -9.40
CA ILE A 10 -7.03 -0.46 -8.74
C ILE A 10 -6.55 -0.33 -7.28
N MET A 11 -6.41 -1.45 -6.58
CA MET A 11 -5.94 -1.45 -5.19
C MET A 11 -4.46 -1.07 -5.09
N MET A 12 -3.63 -1.49 -6.06
CA MET A 12 -2.22 -1.05 -6.16
C MET A 12 -2.10 0.45 -6.46
N ILE A 13 -2.96 0.99 -7.33
CA ILE A 13 -3.03 2.44 -7.61
C ILE A 13 -3.38 3.20 -6.33
N GLY A 14 -4.34 2.71 -5.54
CA GLY A 14 -4.68 3.29 -4.24
C GLY A 14 -3.47 3.34 -3.30
N LEU A 15 -2.73 2.23 -3.19
CA LEU A 15 -1.51 2.17 -2.37
C LEU A 15 -0.42 3.13 -2.88
N PHE A 16 -0.26 3.26 -4.20
CA PHE A 16 0.68 4.23 -4.79
C PHE A 16 0.26 5.68 -4.52
N LEU A 17 -1.04 6.00 -4.59
CA LEU A 17 -1.55 7.32 -4.22
C LEU A 17 -1.33 7.62 -2.73
N LEU A 18 -1.40 6.62 -1.86
CA LEU A 18 -1.11 6.77 -0.44
C LEU A 18 0.36 7.17 -0.19
N LEU A 19 1.31 6.64 -0.97
CA LEU A 19 2.71 7.08 -0.93
C LEU A 19 2.84 8.57 -1.26
N TRP A 20 2.17 9.04 -2.32
CA TRP A 20 2.14 10.46 -2.69
C TRP A 20 1.44 11.33 -1.65
N ALA A 21 0.38 10.82 -1.03
CA ALA A 21 -0.25 11.49 0.11
C ALA A 21 0.75 11.66 1.27
N GLY A 22 1.59 10.65 1.53
CA GLY A 22 2.70 10.72 2.49
C GLY A 22 3.65 11.90 2.24
N VAL A 23 3.96 12.23 0.98
CA VAL A 23 4.74 13.43 0.62
C VAL A 23 4.01 14.73 0.98
N GLY A 24 2.68 14.73 0.86
CA GLY A 24 1.84 15.82 1.36
C GLY A 24 2.01 16.05 2.87
N PHE A 25 2.42 15.03 3.61
CA PHE A 25 2.67 15.05 5.05
C PHE A 25 4.15 14.98 5.44
N ILE A 26 5.07 15.39 4.55
CA ILE A 26 6.54 15.43 4.76
C ILE A 26 7.01 16.04 6.09
N GLN A 27 6.15 16.81 6.76
CA GLN A 27 6.38 17.45 8.06
C GLN A 27 6.33 16.50 9.25
N ASN A 28 5.51 15.43 9.18
CA ASN A 28 5.34 14.55 10.32
C ASN A 28 6.17 13.27 10.16
N LYS A 29 7.21 13.15 11.01
CA LYS A 29 8.09 11.97 11.04
C LYS A 29 7.33 10.69 11.35
N ASP A 30 6.19 10.76 12.02
CA ASP A 30 5.40 9.58 12.41
C ASP A 30 4.96 8.72 11.22
N PHE A 31 4.79 9.31 10.02
CA PHE A 31 4.48 8.57 8.80
C PHE A 31 5.64 7.70 8.29
N PHE A 32 6.85 7.97 8.76
CA PHE A 32 8.06 7.18 8.46
C PHE A 32 8.36 6.15 9.56
N SER A 33 7.51 6.01 10.57
CA SER A 33 7.71 5.02 11.65
C SER A 33 7.83 3.57 11.14
N SER A 34 7.27 3.27 9.96
CA SER A 34 7.42 1.97 9.29
C SER A 34 8.73 1.81 8.50
N CYS A 35 9.53 2.87 8.36
CA CYS A 35 10.86 2.78 7.73
C CYS A 35 11.88 2.14 8.68
N PRO A 36 12.94 1.53 8.13
CA PRO A 36 14.06 1.04 8.92
C PRO A 36 14.64 2.17 9.79
N LYS A 37 15.05 1.84 11.02
CA LYS A 37 15.59 2.84 11.97
C LYS A 37 16.73 3.67 11.37
N GLU A 38 17.57 3.03 10.56
CA GLU A 38 18.68 3.64 9.83
C GLU A 38 18.25 4.76 8.86
N VAL A 39 17.03 4.68 8.32
CA VAL A 39 16.43 5.68 7.43
C VAL A 39 15.64 6.70 8.26
N PHE A 40 14.90 6.23 9.28
CA PHE A 40 14.09 7.07 10.16
C PHE A 40 14.91 8.12 10.92
N ASP A 41 16.07 7.73 11.46
CA ASP A 41 16.91 8.59 12.28
C ASP A 41 17.53 9.76 11.49
N VAL A 42 17.63 9.61 10.17
CA VAL A 42 18.26 10.58 9.27
C VAL A 42 17.23 11.55 8.69
N ILE A 43 15.93 11.22 8.72
CA ILE A 43 14.88 12.11 8.23
C ILE A 43 14.82 13.35 9.11
N GLU A 44 14.94 14.53 8.51
CA GLU A 44 14.76 15.82 9.21
C GLU A 44 13.34 16.33 9.03
N PRO A 45 12.73 16.96 10.06
CA PRO A 45 11.41 17.55 9.93
C PRO A 45 11.52 18.79 9.03
N LYS A 46 10.77 18.81 7.91
CA LYS A 46 10.79 19.92 6.95
C LYS A 46 9.58 20.82 7.11
N GLU A 47 9.74 22.11 6.86
CA GLU A 47 8.63 23.07 6.84
C GLU A 47 7.69 22.84 5.64
N LYS A 48 6.50 23.44 5.69
CA LYS A 48 5.51 23.44 4.59
C LYS A 48 6.12 24.08 3.35
N ARG A 49 6.21 23.33 2.24
CA ARG A 49 6.69 23.87 0.95
C ARG A 49 5.69 24.84 0.34
N PHE A 50 4.39 24.65 0.57
CA PHE A 50 3.35 25.56 0.08
C PHE A 50 2.13 25.62 1.02
N ARG A 51 1.41 26.75 0.97
CA ARG A 51 0.11 26.94 1.64
C ARG A 51 -0.90 25.97 1.02
N GLY A 52 -1.27 24.92 1.77
CA GLY A 52 -2.23 23.89 1.32
C GLY A 52 -1.63 22.49 1.12
N GLN A 53 -0.33 22.28 1.36
CA GLN A 53 0.30 20.96 1.19
C GLN A 53 -0.38 19.84 1.97
N SER A 54 -0.73 20.10 3.23
CA SER A 54 -1.46 19.14 4.05
C SER A 54 -2.88 18.88 3.54
N LEU A 55 -3.55 19.88 2.95
CA LEU A 55 -4.88 19.70 2.35
C LEU A 55 -4.80 18.78 1.13
N VAL A 56 -3.81 19.00 0.26
CA VAL A 56 -3.55 18.13 -0.90
C VAL A 56 -3.23 16.71 -0.46
N GLY A 57 -2.41 16.54 0.59
CA GLY A 57 -2.12 15.23 1.20
C GLY A 57 -3.38 14.52 1.68
N TRP A 58 -4.27 15.23 2.40
CA TRP A 58 -5.55 14.67 2.86
C TRP A 58 -6.47 14.28 1.71
N ILE A 59 -6.60 15.14 0.69
CA ILE A 59 -7.41 14.83 -0.49
C ILE A 59 -6.90 13.56 -1.18
N LEU A 60 -5.59 13.45 -1.39
CA LEU A 60 -4.97 12.26 -1.97
C LEU A 60 -5.18 11.01 -1.11
N ALA A 61 -5.06 11.13 0.21
CA ALA A 61 -5.30 10.01 1.13
C ALA A 61 -6.75 9.51 1.10
N ILE A 62 -7.72 10.43 1.06
CA ILE A 62 -9.15 10.08 0.93
C ILE A 62 -9.39 9.36 -0.39
N ILE A 63 -8.86 9.90 -1.49
CA ILE A 63 -8.97 9.28 -2.82
C ILE A 63 -8.35 7.87 -2.82
N ALA A 64 -7.17 7.70 -2.22
CA ALA A 64 -6.51 6.40 -2.09
C ALA A 64 -7.37 5.38 -1.33
N ILE A 65 -7.93 5.78 -0.18
CA ILE A 65 -8.81 4.93 0.62
C ILE A 65 -10.07 4.55 -0.18
N LEU A 66 -10.64 5.48 -0.94
CA LEU A 66 -11.79 5.22 -1.82
C LEU A 66 -11.44 4.20 -2.90
N PHE A 67 -10.29 4.30 -3.56
CA PHE A 67 -9.84 3.30 -4.54
C PHE A 67 -9.62 1.92 -3.92
N MET A 68 -9.03 1.85 -2.73
CA MET A 68 -8.82 0.56 -2.05
C MET A 68 -10.14 -0.05 -1.57
N GLY A 69 -11.01 0.74 -0.95
CA GLY A 69 -12.32 0.29 -0.46
C GLY A 69 -13.26 -0.10 -1.60
N SER A 70 -13.31 0.69 -2.68
CA SER A 70 -14.12 0.37 -3.86
C SER A 70 -13.69 -0.94 -4.51
N SER A 71 -12.40 -1.27 -4.54
CA SER A 71 -11.91 -2.55 -5.07
C SER A 71 -12.54 -3.76 -4.36
N ILE A 72 -12.67 -3.69 -3.03
CA ILE A 72 -13.28 -4.74 -2.21
C ILE A 72 -14.80 -4.77 -2.43
N ILE A 73 -15.47 -3.61 -2.36
CA ILE A 73 -16.93 -3.50 -2.50
C ILE A 73 -17.39 -3.98 -3.88
N VAL A 74 -16.75 -3.51 -4.95
CA VAL A 74 -17.05 -3.93 -6.32
C VAL A 74 -16.75 -5.43 -6.50
N GLY A 75 -15.68 -5.93 -5.88
CA GLY A 75 -15.39 -7.36 -5.87
C GLY A 75 -16.47 -8.21 -5.20
N ALA A 76 -17.06 -7.71 -4.12
CA ALA A 76 -18.17 -8.35 -3.42
C ALA A 76 -19.46 -8.33 -4.25
N VAL A 77 -19.87 -7.14 -4.71
CA VAL A 77 -21.10 -6.95 -5.49
C VAL A 77 -21.07 -7.77 -6.78
N ASP A 78 -19.95 -7.74 -7.51
CA ASP A 78 -19.77 -8.54 -8.73
C ASP A 78 -19.82 -10.04 -8.42
N GLY A 79 -19.26 -10.50 -7.31
CA GLY A 79 -19.35 -11.90 -6.92
C GLY A 79 -20.78 -12.33 -6.55
N VAL A 80 -21.56 -11.48 -5.88
CA VAL A 80 -22.96 -11.75 -5.52
C VAL A 80 -23.82 -11.83 -6.78
N GLN A 81 -23.67 -10.87 -7.70
CA GLN A 81 -24.40 -10.85 -8.97
C GLN A 81 -24.11 -12.09 -9.83
N ASN A 82 -22.88 -12.60 -9.78
CA ASN A 82 -22.47 -13.80 -10.51
C ASN A 82 -22.67 -15.11 -9.72
N ASN A 83 -23.37 -15.08 -8.57
CA ASN A 83 -23.63 -16.24 -7.70
C ASN A 83 -22.37 -17.04 -7.34
N PHE A 84 -21.30 -16.34 -6.94
CA PHE A 84 -20.04 -16.98 -6.57
C PHE A 84 -20.21 -17.87 -5.33
N THR A 85 -19.51 -19.00 -5.33
CA THR A 85 -19.43 -19.85 -4.13
C THR A 85 -18.46 -19.24 -3.10
N TYR A 86 -18.57 -19.65 -1.84
CA TYR A 86 -17.66 -19.23 -0.77
C TYR A 86 -16.18 -19.32 -1.16
N ILE A 87 -15.77 -20.43 -1.77
CA ILE A 87 -14.39 -20.67 -2.18
C ILE A 87 -13.97 -19.71 -3.29
N GLN A 88 -14.87 -19.38 -4.22
CA GLN A 88 -14.59 -18.44 -5.29
C GLN A 88 -14.40 -17.00 -4.76
N PHE A 89 -15.22 -16.58 -3.78
CA PHE A 89 -15.00 -15.32 -3.08
C PHE A 89 -13.66 -15.30 -2.35
N PHE A 90 -13.38 -16.36 -1.58
CA PHE A 90 -12.14 -16.46 -0.83
C PHE A 90 -10.90 -16.35 -1.74
N ILE A 91 -10.85 -17.15 -2.81
CA ILE A 91 -9.75 -17.11 -3.79
C ILE A 91 -9.65 -15.72 -4.41
N ARG A 92 -10.77 -15.08 -4.77
CA ARG A 92 -10.77 -13.74 -5.37
C ARG A 92 -10.15 -12.69 -4.45
N PHE A 93 -10.62 -12.58 -3.21
CA PHE A 93 -10.11 -11.60 -2.26
C PHE A 93 -8.68 -11.90 -1.84
N LEU A 94 -8.35 -13.18 -1.64
CA LEU A 94 -7.00 -13.60 -1.35
C LEU A 94 -6.05 -13.22 -2.49
N MET A 95 -6.42 -13.46 -3.75
CA MET A 95 -5.62 -13.06 -4.91
C MET A 95 -5.41 -11.55 -4.97
N ILE A 96 -6.46 -10.75 -4.76
CA ILE A 96 -6.35 -9.28 -4.78
C ILE A 96 -5.39 -8.79 -3.68
N LEU A 97 -5.51 -9.32 -2.45
CA LEU A 97 -4.66 -8.94 -1.32
C LEU A 97 -3.22 -9.44 -1.47
N LEU A 98 -3.01 -10.66 -1.95
CA LEU A 98 -1.67 -11.21 -2.20
C LEU A 98 -0.96 -10.48 -3.33
N LEU A 99 -1.67 -10.12 -4.41
CA LEU A 99 -1.11 -9.32 -5.48
C LEU A 99 -0.74 -7.91 -4.98
N LEU A 100 -1.60 -7.28 -4.18
CA LEU A 100 -1.25 -6.02 -3.53
C LEU A 100 0.01 -6.17 -2.68
N LYS A 101 0.11 -7.26 -1.89
CA LYS A 101 1.26 -7.47 -1.02
C LYS A 101 2.55 -7.77 -1.79
N ALA A 102 2.46 -8.50 -2.89
CA ALA A 102 3.57 -8.72 -3.79
C ALA A 102 4.02 -7.40 -4.44
N PHE A 103 3.06 -6.58 -4.88
CA PHE A 103 3.34 -5.23 -5.37
C PHE A 103 4.00 -4.38 -4.28
N ASP A 104 3.52 -4.44 -3.05
CA ASP A 104 4.07 -3.70 -1.92
C ASP A 104 5.55 -4.06 -1.67
N ILE A 105 5.88 -5.36 -1.62
CA ILE A 105 7.27 -5.83 -1.43
C ILE A 105 8.16 -5.47 -2.64
N VAL A 106 7.68 -5.67 -3.87
CA VAL A 106 8.47 -5.38 -5.07
C VAL A 106 8.66 -3.88 -5.24
N PHE A 107 7.61 -3.10 -5.02
CA PHE A 107 7.61 -1.67 -5.30
C PHE A 107 8.23 -0.86 -4.16
N PHE A 108 7.82 -1.09 -2.91
CA PHE A 108 8.36 -0.35 -1.76
C PHE A 108 9.71 -0.92 -1.32
N ASP A 109 9.80 -2.23 -1.05
CA ASP A 109 11.03 -2.78 -0.47
C ASP A 109 12.14 -2.93 -1.50
N TRP A 110 11.82 -3.36 -2.72
CA TRP A 110 12.86 -3.57 -3.73
C TRP A 110 13.12 -2.31 -4.57
N ILE A 111 12.11 -1.73 -5.22
CA ILE A 111 12.30 -0.58 -6.11
C ILE A 111 12.61 0.70 -5.31
N LEU A 112 11.81 1.05 -4.30
CA LEU A 112 12.00 2.29 -3.52
C LEU A 112 13.16 2.18 -2.53
N LEU A 113 13.24 1.12 -1.71
CA LEU A 113 14.26 1.02 -0.66
C LEU A 113 15.63 0.53 -1.16
N CYS A 114 15.68 -0.43 -2.10
CA CYS A 114 16.93 -1.11 -2.44
C CYS A 114 17.55 -0.70 -3.78
N ASN A 115 16.75 -0.37 -4.79
CA ASN A 115 17.27 -0.10 -6.13
C ASN A 115 17.41 1.39 -6.47
N ARG A 116 17.21 2.29 -5.49
CA ARG A 116 17.10 3.75 -5.71
C ARG A 116 16.15 4.09 -6.86
N GLY A 117 15.11 3.27 -7.07
CA GLY A 117 14.34 3.27 -8.33
C GLY A 117 13.61 4.58 -8.60
N PHE A 118 13.36 5.37 -7.55
CA PHE A 118 12.98 6.77 -7.66
C PHE A 118 14.08 7.68 -7.13
N SER A 119 15.26 7.70 -7.77
CA SER A 119 16.27 8.73 -7.52
C SER A 119 15.62 10.12 -7.54
N PHE A 120 14.70 10.39 -8.46
CA PHE A 120 13.97 11.66 -8.49
C PHE A 120 12.99 11.92 -7.33
N PHE A 121 12.49 10.91 -6.62
CA PHE A 121 11.56 11.10 -5.50
C PHE A 121 12.33 11.29 -4.19
N PHE A 122 13.20 10.34 -3.84
CA PHE A 122 13.97 10.46 -2.60
C PHE A 122 15.01 11.57 -2.72
N GLU A 123 15.74 11.74 -3.83
CA GLU A 123 16.71 12.86 -3.93
C GLU A 123 16.01 14.24 -3.90
N HIS A 124 14.78 14.35 -4.39
CA HIS A 124 14.05 15.62 -4.43
C HIS A 124 13.29 15.93 -3.13
N TYR A 125 12.70 14.91 -2.50
CA TYR A 125 11.89 15.07 -1.30
C TYR A 125 12.72 14.85 -0.01
N TYR A 126 13.66 13.90 -0.02
CA TYR A 126 14.49 13.49 1.12
C TYR A 126 15.94 13.13 0.70
N PRO A 127 16.75 14.09 0.23
CA PRO A 127 18.15 13.83 -0.15
C PRO A 127 18.96 13.18 0.98
N GLU A 128 18.62 13.47 2.23
CA GLU A 128 19.27 12.97 3.43
C GLU A 128 19.21 11.43 3.60
N VAL A 129 18.19 10.75 3.06
CA VAL A 129 18.07 9.29 3.19
C VAL A 129 18.79 8.52 2.08
N VAL A 130 19.26 9.20 1.03
CA VAL A 130 19.78 8.56 -0.18
C VAL A 130 21.02 7.71 0.10
N ASP A 131 21.90 8.20 0.99
CA ASP A 131 23.14 7.49 1.36
C ASP A 131 22.88 6.26 2.24
N LYS A 132 21.69 6.13 2.82
CA LYS A 132 21.29 5.00 3.66
C LYS A 132 20.51 3.93 2.89
N LEU A 133 19.98 4.26 1.71
CA LEU A 133 19.27 3.30 0.85
C LEU A 133 20.26 2.28 0.28
N SER A 134 20.20 1.05 0.81
CA SER A 134 21.08 -0.05 0.40
C SER A 134 20.28 -1.33 0.10
N PRO A 135 20.72 -2.16 -0.85
CA PRO A 135 20.15 -3.50 -1.08
C PRO A 135 20.13 -4.40 0.15
N LYS A 136 20.96 -4.10 1.16
CA LYS A 136 21.01 -4.84 2.44
C LYS A 136 19.76 -4.65 3.31
N LEU A 137 18.96 -3.61 3.08
CA LEU A 137 17.70 -3.38 3.79
C LEU A 137 16.56 -4.29 3.27
N PHE A 138 16.78 -5.00 2.17
CA PHE A 138 15.78 -5.90 1.60
C PHE A 138 15.42 -7.02 2.58
N GLY A 139 14.17 -7.04 3.03
CA GLY A 139 13.69 -8.04 3.97
C GLY A 139 14.05 -7.79 5.43
N TYR A 140 14.39 -6.55 5.80
CA TYR A 140 14.40 -6.10 7.21
C TYR A 140 13.09 -6.47 7.92
N ASN A 141 11.96 -6.36 7.19
CA ASN A 141 10.64 -6.45 7.78
C ASN A 141 9.92 -7.81 7.59
N LYS A 142 10.65 -8.90 7.28
CA LYS A 142 10.07 -10.21 6.92
C LYS A 142 9.02 -10.74 7.92
N LYS A 143 9.23 -10.51 9.21
CA LYS A 143 8.27 -10.92 10.26
C LYS A 143 6.93 -10.21 10.12
N GLU A 144 6.94 -8.90 9.85
CA GLU A 144 5.71 -8.14 9.64
C GLU A 144 5.03 -8.53 8.33
N HIS A 145 5.77 -8.77 7.24
CA HIS A 145 5.14 -9.26 6.00
C HIS A 145 4.44 -10.60 6.21
N ILE A 146 5.03 -11.53 6.97
CA ILE A 146 4.41 -12.83 7.29
C ILE A 146 3.13 -12.64 8.10
N ILE A 147 3.17 -11.79 9.14
CA ILE A 147 2.01 -11.49 9.98
C ILE A 147 0.89 -10.86 9.13
N GLN A 148 1.23 -9.90 8.27
CA GLN A 148 0.27 -9.24 7.38
C GLN A 148 -0.36 -10.22 6.39
N VAL A 149 0.43 -11.14 5.80
CA VAL A 149 -0.10 -12.18 4.91
C VAL A 149 -1.07 -13.11 5.67
N LEU A 150 -0.74 -13.50 6.91
CA LEU A 150 -1.64 -14.31 7.73
C LEU A 150 -2.97 -13.58 8.00
N PHE A 151 -2.91 -12.29 8.35
CA PHE A 151 -4.11 -11.46 8.52
C PHE A 151 -4.91 -11.30 7.22
N MET A 152 -4.26 -11.22 6.05
CA MET A 152 -4.96 -11.18 4.76
C MET A 152 -5.70 -12.49 4.47
N ILE A 153 -5.15 -13.64 4.84
CA ILE A 153 -5.82 -14.94 4.72
C ILE A 153 -7.06 -14.97 5.61
N ILE A 154 -6.93 -14.57 6.88
CA ILE A 154 -8.07 -14.52 7.81
C ILE A 154 -9.12 -13.51 7.34
N GLY A 155 -8.70 -12.32 6.93
CA GLY A 155 -9.58 -11.27 6.44
C GLY A 155 -10.35 -11.68 5.18
N SER A 156 -9.70 -12.36 4.24
CA SER A 156 -10.36 -12.87 3.05
C SER A 156 -11.38 -13.97 3.35
N LEU A 157 -11.13 -14.84 4.35
CA LEU A 157 -12.13 -15.82 4.82
C LEU A 157 -13.37 -15.11 5.40
N VAL A 158 -13.16 -14.11 6.26
CA VAL A 158 -14.26 -13.35 6.89
C VAL A 158 -15.07 -12.59 5.85
N ILE A 159 -14.42 -11.89 4.92
CA ILE A 159 -15.11 -11.14 3.86
C ILE A 159 -15.86 -12.09 2.93
N ALA A 160 -15.26 -13.22 2.55
CA ALA A 160 -15.93 -14.23 1.72
C ALA A 160 -17.18 -14.78 2.42
N TRP A 161 -17.10 -15.04 3.73
CA TRP A 161 -18.26 -15.49 4.51
C TRP A 161 -19.37 -14.43 4.56
N ILE A 162 -19.02 -13.16 4.81
CA ILE A 162 -19.97 -12.05 4.79
C ILE A 162 -20.66 -11.96 3.40
N CYS A 163 -19.90 -12.10 2.31
CA CYS A 163 -20.46 -12.04 0.95
C CYS A 163 -21.44 -13.19 0.66
N THR A 164 -21.32 -14.34 1.32
CA THR A 164 -22.26 -15.46 1.15
C THR A 164 -23.57 -15.31 1.92
N LEU A 165 -23.69 -14.28 2.78
CA LEU A 165 -24.93 -13.97 3.49
C LEU A 165 -25.93 -13.16 2.66
N PHE A 166 -25.50 -12.64 1.50
CA PHE A 166 -26.28 -11.81 0.58
C PHE A 166 -26.48 -12.53 -0.75
#